data_AF-A0A9N9EMC7-F1
#
_entry.id   AF-A0A9N9EMC7-F1
#
_cell.length_a   1.000
_cell.length_b   1.000
_cell.length_c   1.000
_cell.angle_alpha   90.00
_cell.angle_beta   90.00
_cell.angle_gamma   90.00
#
_symmetry.space_group_name_H-M   'P 1'
#
loop_
_entity.id
_entity.type
_entity.pdbx_description
1 polymer ?
#
loop_
_entity_poly.entity_id
_entity_poly.type
_entity_poly.pdbx_seq_one_letter_code
_entity_poly.pdbx_strand_id
1 'polypeptide(L)' 'LREGNILVSRLEDNDFDVKLIDFEWSGKAGSACYSHFMNHKNIQWPDGAEDGKLVTKNHDLFMLEQTFRKTNLL' A
#
# COMPACT_ATOMS: atom_id res chain seq x y z
N LEU A 1 -0.91 -0.46 0.83
CA LEU A 1 0.39 0.27 0.80
C LEU A 1 0.25 1.76 0.45
N ARG A 2 0.69 2.65 1.33
CA ARG A 2 0.77 4.12 1.17
C ARG A 2 2.08 4.64 1.79
N GLU A 3 2.31 5.94 1.75
CA GLU A 3 3.49 6.59 2.37
C GLU A 3 3.74 6.18 3.83
N GLY A 4 2.68 6.09 4.65
CA GLY A 4 2.79 5.63 6.04
C GLY A 4 3.16 4.15 6.22
N ASN A 5 3.25 3.38 5.12
CA ASN A 5 3.67 1.98 5.12
C ASN A 5 5.16 1.80 4.74
N ILE A 6 5.93 2.88 4.67
CA ILE A 6 7.38 2.82 4.38
C ILE A 6 8.14 3.01 5.69
N LEU A 7 8.86 1.98 6.12
CA LEU A 7 9.80 2.05 7.23
C LEU A 7 11.21 2.30 6.68
N VAL A 8 11.86 3.35 7.17
CA VAL A 8 13.22 3.73 6.79
C VAL A 8 14.13 3.64 8.01
N SER A 9 15.20 2.86 7.89
CA SER A 9 16.27 2.79 8.87
C SER A 9 17.57 3.34 8.26
N ARG A 10 18.29 4.18 9.01
CA ARG A 10 19.61 4.69 8.61
C ARG A 10 20.69 3.73 9.09
N LEU A 11 21.61 3.37 8.22
CA LEU A 11 22.78 2.55 8.51
C LEU A 11 24.03 3.42 8.73
N GLU A 12 25.10 2.82 9.24
CA GLU A 12 26.33 3.53 9.65
C GLU A 12 27.02 4.28 8.49
N ASP A 13 26.89 3.79 7.26
CA ASP A 13 27.56 4.33 6.06
C ASP A 13 26.74 5.37 5.27
N ASN A 14 25.74 6.02 5.89
CA ASN A 14 24.71 6.83 5.22
C ASN A 14 23.80 6.05 4.25
N ASP A 15 23.86 4.71 4.29
CA ASP A 15 22.91 3.87 3.59
C ASP A 15 21.55 3.82 4.30
N PHE A 16 20.52 3.44 3.54
CA PHE A 16 19.16 3.29 4.05
C PHE A 16 18.66 1.86 3.80
N ASP A 17 18.16 1.23 4.85
CA ASP A 17 17.35 0.01 4.73
C ASP A 17 15.88 0.42 4.71
N VAL A 18 15.20 0.13 3.60
CA VAL A 18 13.82 0.51 3.36
C VAL A 18 12.95 -0.74 3.31
N LYS A 19 11.89 -0.75 4.12
CA LYS A 19 10.93 -1.86 4.17
C LYS A 19 9.52 -1.35 3.95
N LEU A 20 8.72 -2.14 3.23
CA LEU A 20 7.28 -1.92 3.11
C LEU A 20 6.58 -2.75 4.19
N ILE A 21 5.74 -2.10 4.99
CA ILE A 21 4.97 -2.75 6.06
C ILE A 21 3.50 -2.41 5.90
N ASP A 22 2.69 -3.39 5.49
CA ASP A 22 1.24 -3.24 5.42
C ASP A 22 0.59 -3.74 6.73
N PHE A 23 -0.03 -2.83 7.47
CA PHE A 23 -0.71 -3.16 8.72
C PHE A 23 -2.19 -3.47 8.53
N GLU A 24 -2.80 -3.04 7.42
CA GLU A 24 -4.25 -3.04 7.26
C GLU A 24 -4.74 -4.23 6.43
N TRP A 25 -3.99 -4.65 5.40
CA TRP A 25 -4.43 -5.67 4.44
C TRP A 25 -3.37 -6.73 4.11
N SER A 26 -2.60 -7.18 5.10
CA SER A 26 -1.51 -8.18 4.95
C SER A 26 -1.97 -9.65 4.87
N GLY A 27 -3.23 -9.89 4.52
CA GLY A 27 -3.76 -11.24 4.39
C GLY A 27 -3.20 -12.01 3.18
N LYS A 28 -3.42 -13.33 3.15
CA LYS A 28 -2.97 -14.18 2.04
C LYS A 28 -3.65 -13.78 0.71
N ALA A 29 -2.85 -13.70 -0.35
CA ALA A 29 -3.34 -13.41 -1.70
C ALA A 29 -4.41 -14.44 -2.13
N GLY A 30 -5.51 -13.94 -2.70
CA GLY A 30 -6.66 -14.76 -3.10
C GLY A 30 -7.65 -15.09 -1.98
N SER A 31 -7.39 -14.66 -0.74
CA SER A 31 -8.33 -14.79 0.38
C SER A 31 -8.53 -13.51 1.19
N ALA A 32 -7.55 -12.61 1.20
CA ALA A 32 -7.68 -11.33 1.87
C ALA A 32 -8.76 -10.48 1.18
N CYS A 33 -9.64 -9.87 1.98
CA CYS A 33 -10.63 -8.93 1.49
C CYS A 33 -10.43 -7.56 2.14
N TYR A 34 -10.86 -6.50 1.45
CA TYR A 34 -10.97 -5.19 2.05
C TYR A 34 -12.04 -5.17 3.15
N SER A 35 -11.91 -4.22 4.07
CA SER A 35 -12.95 -3.96 5.07
C SER A 35 -14.26 -3.54 4.40
N HIS A 36 -15.40 -3.79 5.04
CA HIS A 36 -16.71 -3.38 4.51
C HIS A 36 -16.98 -1.87 4.59
N PHE A 37 -16.09 -1.11 5.22
CA PHE A 37 -16.23 0.33 5.40
C PHE A 37 -14.92 1.05 5.07
N MET A 38 -14.45 0.88 3.83
CA MET A 38 -13.27 1.60 3.35
C MET A 38 -13.54 3.10 3.30
N ASN A 39 -12.49 3.90 3.48
CA ASN A 39 -12.60 5.33 3.24
C ASN A 39 -12.56 5.60 1.73
N HIS A 40 -13.72 5.89 1.17
CA HIS A 40 -13.91 6.26 -0.24
C HIS A 40 -13.81 7.77 -0.51
N LYS A 41 -13.56 8.60 0.51
CA LYS A 41 -13.50 10.07 0.38
C LYS A 41 -12.09 10.59 0.16
N ASN A 42 -11.12 10.07 0.90
CA ASN A 42 -9.75 10.60 0.92
C ASN A 42 -8.73 9.71 0.21
N ILE A 43 -9.11 8.47 -0.13
CA ILE A 43 -8.22 7.50 -0.75
C ILE A 43 -8.73 7.20 -2.15
N GLN A 44 -7.83 7.32 -3.13
CA GLN A 44 -8.08 6.85 -4.48
C GLN A 44 -7.70 5.37 -4.56
N TRP A 45 -8.72 4.52 -4.51
CA TRP A 45 -8.57 3.09 -4.63
C TRP A 45 -8.40 2.69 -6.11
N PRO A 46 -7.65 1.61 -6.40
CA PRO A 46 -7.60 1.04 -7.74
C PRO A 46 -8.96 0.49 -8.16
N ASP A 47 -9.19 0.40 -9.47
CA ASP A 47 -10.39 -0.22 -10.01
C ASP A 47 -10.56 -1.65 -9.48
N GLY A 48 -11.77 -1.96 -9.00
CA GLY A 48 -12.11 -3.26 -8.40
C GLY A 48 -11.75 -3.42 -6.92
N ALA A 49 -11.07 -2.45 -6.29
CA ALA A 49 -10.89 -2.39 -4.85
C ALA A 49 -12.11 -1.73 -4.18
N GLU A 50 -13.08 -2.56 -3.80
CA GLU A 50 -14.33 -2.14 -3.14
C GLU A 50 -14.51 -2.87 -1.80
N ASP A 51 -15.47 -2.39 -1.02
CA ASP A 51 -15.83 -2.94 0.29
C ASP A 51 -16.10 -4.46 0.22
N GLY A 52 -15.36 -5.23 1.02
CA GLY A 52 -15.49 -6.69 1.09
C GLY A 52 -14.97 -7.46 -0.13
N LYS A 53 -14.41 -6.79 -1.15
CA LYS A 53 -13.81 -7.47 -2.31
C LYS A 53 -12.40 -7.96 -2.00
N LEU A 54 -11.94 -8.90 -2.81
CA LEU A 54 -10.60 -9.46 -2.69
C LEU A 54 -9.53 -8.39 -2.92
N VAL A 55 -8.52 -8.41 -2.06
CA VAL A 55 -7.27 -7.69 -2.28
C VAL A 55 -6.46 -8.47 -3.31
N THR A 56 -5.98 -7.77 -4.35
CA THR A 56 -5.17 -8.36 -5.42
C THR A 56 -3.79 -7.71 -5.45
N LYS A 57 -2.81 -8.43 -5.99
CA LYS A 57 -1.45 -7.88 -6.18
C LYS A 57 -1.44 -6.61 -7.05
N ASN A 58 -2.35 -6.52 -8.02
CA ASN A 58 -2.45 -5.34 -8.88
C ASN A 58 -2.92 -4.12 -8.09
N HIS A 59 -3.75 -4.31 -7.06
CA HIS A 59 -4.13 -3.21 -6.19
C HIS A 59 -2.92 -2.69 -5.41
N ASP A 60 -2.06 -3.58 -4.89
CA ASP A 60 -0.84 -3.18 -4.19
C ASP A 60 0.13 -2.42 -5.10
N LEU A 61 0.33 -2.91 -6.33
CA LEU A 61 1.17 -2.26 -7.33
C LEU A 61 0.66 -0.87 -7.70
N PHE A 62 -0.65 -0.73 -7.91
CA PHE A 62 -1.26 0.58 -8.18
C PHE A 62 -1.02 1.53 -7.01
N MET A 63 -1.30 1.08 -5.79
CA MET A 63 -1.14 1.93 -4.60
C MET A 63 0.32 2.35 -4.35
N LEU A 64 1.28 1.46 -4.66
CA LEU A 64 2.70 1.76 -4.61
C LEU A 64 3.11 2.79 -5.67
N GLU A 65 2.66 2.62 -6.92
CA GLU A 65 2.91 3.56 -8.00
C GLU A 65 2.36 4.96 -7.67
N GLN A 66 1.13 5.04 -7.15
CA GLN A 66 0.55 6.31 -6.71
C GLN A 66 1.38 6.96 -5.61
N THR A 67 1.95 6.17 -4.68
CA THR A 67 2.81 6.68 -3.61
C THR A 67 4.10 7.28 -4.18
N PHE A 68 4.75 6.59 -5.13
CA PHE A 68 5.96 7.11 -5.76
C PHE A 68 5.72 8.35 -6.62
N ARG A 69 4.62 8.39 -7.38
CA ARG A 69 4.23 9.58 -8.16
C ARG A 69 3.99 10.79 -7.25
N LYS A 70 3.27 10.63 -6.14
CA LYS A 70 3.02 11.72 -5.19
C LYS A 70 4.27 12.25 -4.52
N THR A 71 5.28 11.40 -4.35
CA THR A 71 6.54 11.74 -3.69
C THR A 71 7.64 12.17 -4.66
N ASN A 72 7.34 12.30 -5.96
CA ASN A 72 8.31 12.59 -7.04
C ASN A 72 9.49 11.61 -7.07
N LEU A 73 9.24 10.35 -6.69
CA LEU A 73 10.21 9.26 -6.75
C LEU A 73 10.12 8.48 -8.09
N LEU A 74 9.16 8.85 -8.95
CA LEU A 74 8.98 8.40 -10.34
C LEU A 74 8.68 9.60 -11.23
#